data_AF-A0A3M0G8W9-F1
#
_entry.id   AF-A0A3M0G8W9-F1
#
_cell.length_a   1.000
_cell.length_b   1.000
_cell.length_c   1.000
_cell.angle_alpha   90.00
_cell.angle_beta   90.00
_cell.angle_gamma   90.00
#
_symmetry.space_group_name_H-M   'P 1'
#
loop_
_entity.id
_entity.type
_entity.pdbx_description
1 polymer ?
#
loop_
_entity_poly.entity_id
_entity_poly.type
_entity_poly.pdbx_seq_one_letter_code
_entity_poly.pdbx_strand_id
1 'polypeptide(L)'
;MYSFDYVVDYEIPNREKQTTDTVKVAFHKEGKYLWSNSDFIAKSLGQGFLSNNPKVENSLTSNIVFELETGDLIVGLENDDTAMMMKLNAGQFLKQDNLAKMDDIALKVISTGQTNVVMGSEYPIYEIYPSNNPGSSMLMTIDDSKDINSTAIFQYIVEMVAGKKLNKPLTKDLPKGLIIKVEQNGNQLLSAIRINEEKKTIHYDYYLGEKL
;
A
#
# COMPACT_ATOMS: atom_id res chain seq x y z
N MET A 1 14.45 10.02 -8.40
CA MET A 1 14.40 8.69 -9.06
C MET A 1 14.09 7.64 -8.01
N TYR A 2 13.07 6.82 -8.24
CA TYR A 2 12.63 5.74 -7.34
C TYR A 2 12.81 4.39 -8.04
N SER A 3 13.39 3.40 -7.36
CA SER A 3 13.67 2.07 -7.93
C SER A 3 12.99 0.98 -7.13
N PHE A 4 12.18 0.15 -7.78
CA PHE A 4 11.42 -0.91 -7.15
C PHE A 4 12.00 -2.26 -7.58
N ASP A 5 12.03 -3.21 -6.65
CA ASP A 5 12.61 -4.54 -6.85
C ASP A 5 11.56 -5.57 -7.27
N TYR A 6 10.29 -5.35 -6.91
CA TYR A 6 9.19 -6.24 -7.24
C TYR A 6 7.95 -5.43 -7.63
N VAL A 7 7.19 -5.93 -8.60
CA VAL A 7 5.88 -5.38 -8.98
C VAL A 7 4.84 -6.50 -8.87
N VAL A 8 3.76 -6.23 -8.16
CA VAL A 8 2.73 -7.22 -7.86
C VAL A 8 1.39 -6.70 -8.34
N ASP A 9 0.68 -7.51 -9.10
CA ASP A 9 -0.73 -7.28 -9.40
C ASP A 9 -1.55 -7.97 -8.31
N TYR A 10 -2.38 -7.19 -7.62
CA TYR A 10 -3.30 -7.67 -6.60
C TYR A 10 -4.74 -7.56 -7.08
N GLU A 11 -5.54 -8.56 -6.72
CA GLU A 11 -6.99 -8.49 -6.73
C GLU A 11 -7.53 -8.02 -5.39
N ILE A 12 -8.46 -7.06 -5.45
CA ILE A 12 -9.16 -6.49 -4.30
C ILE A 12 -10.67 -6.64 -4.52
N PRO A 13 -11.37 -7.41 -3.66
CA PRO A 13 -12.82 -7.53 -3.76
C PRO A 13 -13.53 -6.19 -3.50
N ASN A 14 -14.36 -5.75 -4.46
CA ASN A 14 -15.19 -4.57 -4.34
C ASN A 14 -16.63 -4.99 -3.97
N ARG A 15 -16.94 -4.94 -2.67
CA ARG A 15 -18.23 -5.41 -2.16
C ARG A 15 -19.40 -4.52 -2.58
N GLU A 16 -19.18 -3.22 -2.76
CA GLU A 16 -20.23 -2.28 -3.17
C GLU A 16 -20.69 -2.57 -4.60
N LYS A 17 -19.74 -2.84 -5.49
CA LYS A 17 -20.01 -3.10 -6.92
C LYS A 17 -20.16 -4.59 -7.25
N GLN A 18 -19.89 -5.48 -6.30
CA GLN A 18 -19.80 -6.93 -6.50
C GLN A 18 -18.83 -7.31 -7.63
N THR A 19 -17.70 -6.59 -7.71
CA THR A 19 -16.65 -6.82 -8.70
C THR A 19 -15.31 -7.11 -8.02
N THR A 20 -14.31 -7.49 -8.80
CA THR A 20 -12.91 -7.55 -8.35
C THR A 20 -12.14 -6.47 -9.08
N ASP A 21 -11.53 -5.56 -8.33
CA ASP A 21 -10.64 -4.56 -8.87
C ASP A 21 -9.20 -5.10 -8.87
N THR A 22 -8.37 -4.64 -9.81
CA THR A 22 -6.94 -4.97 -9.84
C THR A 22 -6.11 -3.72 -9.57
N VAL A 23 -5.11 -3.83 -8.70
CA VAL A 23 -4.14 -2.77 -8.46
C VAL A 23 -2.73 -3.31 -8.64
N LYS A 24 -1.86 -2.54 -9.29
CA LYS A 24 -0.42 -2.86 -9.28
C LYS A 24 0.25 -2.10 -8.14
N VAL A 25 1.09 -2.81 -7.40
CA VAL A 25 1.93 -2.23 -6.36
C VAL A 25 3.37 -2.65 -6.61
N ALA A 26 4.29 -1.70 -6.65
CA ALA A 26 5.71 -1.99 -6.69
C ALA A 26 6.35 -1.70 -5.33
N PHE A 27 7.30 -2.56 -4.95
CA PHE A 27 7.93 -2.57 -3.65
C PHE A 27 9.42 -2.32 -3.76
N HIS A 28 9.94 -1.40 -2.94
CA HIS A 28 11.37 -1.34 -2.66
C HIS A 28 11.73 -2.35 -1.59
N LYS A 29 12.80 -3.13 -1.78
CA LYS A 29 13.23 -4.21 -0.88
C LYS A 29 13.39 -3.77 0.59
N GLU A 30 13.92 -2.57 0.83
CA GLU A 30 14.11 -2.07 2.21
C GLU A 30 12.82 -1.52 2.83
N GLY A 31 11.69 -1.51 2.11
CA GLY A 31 10.43 -0.94 2.59
C GLY A 31 10.47 0.58 2.74
N LYS A 32 11.21 1.27 1.84
CA LYS A 32 11.31 2.74 1.87
C LYS A 32 10.17 3.43 1.12
N TYR A 33 9.72 2.80 0.04
CA TYR A 33 8.68 3.36 -0.80
C TYR A 33 7.86 2.29 -1.49
N LEU A 34 6.60 2.62 -1.74
CA LEU A 34 5.66 1.85 -2.55
C LEU A 34 5.30 2.66 -3.79
N TRP A 35 5.01 2.00 -4.90
CA TRP A 35 4.41 2.65 -6.06
C TRP A 35 3.11 1.96 -6.43
N SER A 36 2.15 2.72 -6.96
CA SER A 36 0.94 2.19 -7.55
C SER A 36 0.49 3.01 -8.75
N ASN A 37 -0.19 2.37 -9.68
CA ASN A 37 -0.92 2.99 -10.79
C ASN A 37 -2.43 2.98 -10.53
N SER A 38 -2.86 3.12 -9.27
CA SER A 38 -4.27 2.99 -8.91
C SER A 38 -5.15 4.00 -9.66
N ASP A 39 -5.97 3.48 -10.58
CA ASP A 39 -6.98 4.26 -11.32
C ASP A 39 -7.98 4.91 -10.37
N PHE A 40 -8.29 4.26 -9.25
CA PHE A 40 -9.22 4.79 -8.26
C PHE A 40 -8.70 6.08 -7.61
N ILE A 41 -7.43 6.08 -7.18
CA ILE A 41 -6.79 7.27 -6.61
C ILE A 41 -6.61 8.33 -7.70
N ALA A 42 -6.23 7.92 -8.92
CA ALA A 42 -6.09 8.80 -10.07
C ALA A 42 -7.36 9.58 -10.36
N LYS A 43 -8.50 8.88 -10.49
CA LYS A 43 -9.80 9.47 -10.78
C LYS A 43 -10.27 10.37 -9.64
N SER A 44 -10.11 9.94 -8.39
CA SER A 44 -10.54 10.74 -7.23
C SER A 44 -9.78 12.07 -7.13
N LEU A 45 -8.45 12.05 -7.31
CA LEU A 45 -7.64 13.27 -7.29
C LEU A 45 -7.84 14.08 -8.57
N GLY A 46 -7.87 13.44 -9.73
CA GLY A 46 -8.10 14.06 -11.03
C GLY A 46 -9.43 14.80 -11.10
N GLN A 47 -10.52 14.23 -10.58
CA GLN A 47 -11.81 14.91 -10.49
C GLN A 47 -11.75 16.15 -9.59
N GLY A 48 -10.96 16.11 -8.49
CA GLY A 48 -10.79 17.26 -7.62
C GLY A 48 -10.04 18.42 -8.29
N PHE A 49 -8.92 18.13 -8.95
CA PHE A 49 -8.01 19.15 -9.49
C PHE A 49 -8.26 19.53 -10.96
N LEU A 50 -8.84 18.63 -11.74
CA LEU A 50 -9.05 18.77 -13.18
C LEU A 50 -10.55 18.71 -13.56
N SER A 51 -11.44 18.99 -12.61
CA SER A 51 -12.92 18.95 -12.76
C SER A 51 -13.47 19.65 -14.02
N ASN A 52 -12.76 20.65 -14.55
CA ASN A 52 -13.17 21.40 -15.74
C ASN A 52 -12.63 20.85 -17.08
N ASN A 53 -11.91 19.72 -17.08
CA ASN A 53 -11.35 19.12 -18.29
C ASN A 53 -12.10 17.81 -18.64
N PRO A 54 -12.95 17.79 -19.70
CA PRO A 54 -13.75 16.61 -20.06
C PRO A 54 -12.92 15.40 -20.52
N LYS A 55 -11.62 15.55 -20.77
CA LYS A 55 -10.72 14.44 -21.11
C LYS A 55 -10.17 13.68 -19.89
N VAL A 56 -10.48 14.13 -18.67
CA VAL A 56 -9.98 13.54 -17.42
C VAL A 56 -10.54 12.15 -17.15
N GLU A 57 -11.70 11.79 -17.69
CA GLU A 57 -12.33 10.50 -17.39
C GLU A 57 -11.71 9.31 -18.14
N ASN A 58 -11.10 9.53 -19.31
CA ASN A 58 -10.76 8.43 -20.23
C ASN A 58 -9.27 8.23 -20.54
N SER A 59 -8.40 9.20 -20.27
CA SER A 59 -6.97 9.11 -20.58
C SER A 59 -6.04 9.49 -19.42
N LEU A 60 -6.57 9.66 -18.21
CA LEU A 60 -5.77 10.00 -17.04
C LEU A 60 -5.00 8.78 -16.53
N THR A 61 -3.69 8.83 -16.66
CA THR A 61 -2.78 7.87 -16.03
C THR A 61 -2.26 8.42 -14.71
N SER A 62 -1.97 7.54 -13.76
CA SER A 62 -1.34 7.92 -12.50
C SER A 62 -0.06 7.16 -12.23
N ASN A 63 0.87 7.87 -11.63
CA ASN A 63 1.97 7.29 -10.90
C ASN A 63 1.87 7.82 -9.47
N ILE A 64 1.75 6.91 -8.52
CA ILE A 64 1.61 7.27 -7.11
C ILE A 64 2.77 6.61 -6.40
N VAL A 65 3.70 7.41 -5.88
CA VAL A 65 4.77 6.92 -5.01
C VAL A 65 4.44 7.32 -3.59
N PHE A 66 4.58 6.37 -2.69
CA PHE A 66 4.40 6.58 -1.27
C PHE A 66 5.72 6.40 -0.55
N GLU A 67 6.24 7.47 0.04
CA GLU A 67 7.46 7.49 0.84
C GLU A 67 7.13 7.15 2.28
N LEU A 68 7.51 5.95 2.73
CA LEU A 68 7.12 5.41 4.04
C LEU A 68 7.84 6.12 5.20
N GLU A 69 9.03 6.67 4.99
CA GLU A 69 9.74 7.35 6.09
C GLU A 69 9.13 8.72 6.43
N THR A 70 8.75 9.47 5.40
CA THR A 70 8.20 10.83 5.52
C THR A 70 6.68 10.84 5.62
N GLY A 71 6.04 9.79 5.10
CA GLY A 71 4.59 9.73 4.91
C GLY A 71 4.09 10.60 3.77
N ASP A 72 4.98 10.92 2.83
CA ASP A 72 4.64 11.72 1.68
C ASP A 72 4.09 10.86 0.54
N LEU A 73 3.01 11.32 -0.07
CA LEU A 73 2.43 10.81 -1.28
C LEU A 73 2.82 11.72 -2.45
N ILE A 74 3.57 11.18 -3.40
CA ILE A 74 3.94 11.86 -4.65
C ILE A 74 3.03 11.32 -5.75
N VAL A 75 2.18 12.19 -6.27
CA VAL A 75 1.18 11.84 -7.28
C VAL A 75 1.52 12.56 -8.57
N GLY A 76 1.86 11.82 -9.61
CA GLY A 76 1.85 12.28 -10.99
C GLY A 76 0.53 11.88 -11.65
N LEU A 77 -0.18 12.86 -12.22
CA LEU A 77 -1.37 12.67 -13.04
C LEU A 77 -1.07 13.20 -14.44
N GLU A 78 -1.31 12.39 -15.46
CA GLU A 78 -0.99 12.77 -16.84
C GLU A 78 -2.07 12.32 -17.82
N ASN A 79 -2.39 13.19 -18.77
CA ASN A 79 -3.11 12.90 -20.00
C ASN A 79 -2.45 13.67 -21.17
N ASP A 80 -2.97 13.49 -22.38
CA ASP A 80 -2.42 14.09 -23.62
C ASP A 80 -2.19 15.61 -23.56
N ASP A 81 -2.98 16.34 -22.76
CA ASP A 81 -2.97 17.80 -22.71
C ASP A 81 -2.48 18.37 -21.37
N THR A 82 -2.25 17.54 -20.36
CA THR A 82 -2.03 18.00 -18.99
C THR A 82 -1.20 16.99 -18.19
N ALA A 83 -0.12 17.49 -17.62
CA ALA A 83 0.65 16.79 -16.60
C ALA A 83 0.63 17.61 -15.30
N MET A 84 0.30 16.96 -14.19
CA MET A 84 0.29 17.54 -12.86
C MET A 84 1.09 16.65 -11.92
N MET A 85 1.94 17.26 -11.10
CA MET A 85 2.63 16.58 -10.03
C MET A 85 2.31 17.23 -8.69
N MET A 86 1.97 16.41 -7.70
CA MET A 86 1.64 16.85 -6.36
C MET A 86 2.45 16.06 -5.35
N LYS A 87 2.93 16.75 -4.31
CA LYS A 87 3.47 16.13 -3.10
C LYS A 87 2.53 16.46 -1.95
N LEU A 88 1.96 15.43 -1.36
CA LEU A 88 0.91 15.51 -0.34
C LEU A 88 1.38 14.79 0.91
N ASN A 89 1.10 15.31 2.10
CA ASN A 89 1.32 14.56 3.34
C ASN A 89 0.13 13.62 3.56
N ALA A 90 0.31 12.30 3.44
CA ALA A 90 -0.80 11.34 3.52
C ALA A 90 -1.51 11.37 4.88
N GLY A 91 -0.78 11.66 5.96
CA GLY A 91 -1.32 11.76 7.32
C GLY A 91 -2.35 12.89 7.49
N GLN A 92 -2.35 13.91 6.62
CA GLN A 92 -3.35 14.98 6.65
C GLN A 92 -4.71 14.58 6.06
N PHE A 93 -4.76 13.54 5.22
CA PHE A 93 -5.98 13.11 4.52
C PHE A 93 -6.74 12.01 5.26
N LEU A 94 -6.09 11.33 6.21
CA LEU A 94 -6.71 10.30 7.01
C LEU A 94 -7.40 10.95 8.21
N LYS A 95 -8.74 10.96 8.19
CA LYS A 95 -9.55 11.46 9.31
C LYS A 95 -9.23 10.65 10.57
N GLN A 96 -8.65 11.31 11.57
CA GLN A 96 -8.22 10.70 12.83
C GLN A 96 -9.35 10.49 13.84
N ASP A 97 -10.57 10.93 13.50
CA ASP A 97 -11.66 11.19 14.45
C ASP A 97 -12.16 9.95 15.23
N ASN A 98 -11.77 8.73 14.85
CA ASN A 98 -12.19 7.49 15.52
C ASN A 98 -11.06 6.65 16.15
N LEU A 99 -9.80 7.08 16.11
CA LEU A 99 -8.64 6.24 16.50
C LEU A 99 -7.95 6.66 17.81
N ALA A 100 -8.61 7.54 18.59
CA ALA A 100 -8.21 8.00 19.92
C ALA A 100 -8.07 6.90 21.01
N LYS A 101 -8.12 5.61 20.64
CA LYS A 101 -7.92 4.46 21.56
C LYS A 101 -6.66 3.64 21.28
N MET A 102 -5.81 4.06 20.34
CA MET A 102 -4.65 3.28 19.91
C MET A 102 -3.37 3.50 20.74
N ASP A 103 -3.40 4.25 21.86
CA ASP A 103 -2.19 4.66 22.61
C ASP A 103 -1.32 3.50 23.12
N ASP A 104 -1.89 2.29 23.24
CA ASP A 104 -1.18 1.10 23.71
C ASP A 104 -1.25 -0.10 22.73
N ILE A 105 -1.38 0.15 21.43
CA ILE A 105 -1.41 -0.96 20.46
C ILE A 105 0.00 -1.51 20.27
N ALA A 106 0.26 -2.65 20.92
CA ALA A 106 1.27 -3.58 20.49
C ALA A 106 0.62 -4.61 19.56
N LEU A 107 1.11 -4.75 18.34
CA LEU A 107 0.67 -5.82 17.47
C LEU A 107 1.43 -7.11 17.81
N LYS A 108 0.74 -8.23 17.81
CA LYS A 108 1.34 -9.56 17.92
C LYS A 108 1.27 -10.24 16.57
N VAL A 109 2.33 -10.97 16.24
CA VAL A 109 2.42 -11.81 15.05
C VAL A 109 2.68 -13.24 15.50
N ILE A 110 1.87 -14.18 15.01
CA ILE A 110 2.00 -15.59 15.32
C ILE A 110 2.04 -16.38 14.02
N SER A 111 3.04 -17.25 13.87
CA SER A 111 3.00 -18.26 12.81
C SER A 111 1.90 -19.27 13.13
N THR A 112 0.97 -19.46 12.21
CA THR A 112 -0.14 -20.39 12.39
C THR A 112 0.28 -21.85 12.23
N GLY A 113 1.46 -22.10 11.63
CA GLY A 113 1.90 -23.41 11.17
C GLY A 113 1.13 -23.93 9.94
N GLN A 114 0.23 -23.13 9.38
CA GLN A 114 -0.56 -23.45 8.19
C GLN A 114 0.01 -22.75 6.95
N THR A 115 -0.35 -23.26 5.78
CA THR A 115 -0.02 -22.68 4.48
C THR A 115 -1.26 -22.30 3.69
N ASN A 116 -1.11 -21.34 2.78
CA ASN A 116 -2.11 -20.98 1.78
C ASN A 116 -1.54 -21.21 0.38
N VAL A 117 -2.37 -21.63 -0.56
CA VAL A 117 -1.98 -21.75 -1.97
C VAL A 117 -2.32 -20.44 -2.67
N VAL A 118 -1.30 -19.75 -3.17
CA VAL A 118 -1.44 -18.51 -3.95
C VAL A 118 -0.63 -18.66 -5.21
N MET A 119 -1.21 -18.35 -6.38
CA MET A 119 -0.55 -18.53 -7.69
C MET A 119 0.06 -19.95 -7.90
N GLY A 120 -0.57 -20.98 -7.34
CA GLY A 120 -0.14 -22.37 -7.46
C GLY A 120 1.03 -22.80 -6.55
N SER A 121 1.51 -21.92 -5.66
CA SER A 121 2.58 -22.22 -4.69
C SER A 121 2.06 -22.12 -3.25
N GLU A 122 2.62 -22.91 -2.35
CA GLU A 122 2.29 -22.89 -0.91
C GLU A 122 3.14 -21.90 -0.15
N TYR A 123 2.51 -21.10 0.70
CA TYR A 123 3.16 -20.05 1.48
C TYR A 123 2.67 -20.01 2.93
N PRO A 124 3.53 -19.69 3.90
CA PRO A 124 3.17 -19.64 5.30
C PRO A 124 2.15 -18.54 5.62
N ILE A 125 1.23 -18.86 6.55
CA ILE A 125 0.22 -17.94 7.07
C ILE A 125 0.62 -17.45 8.47
N TYR A 126 0.55 -16.14 8.66
CA TYR A 126 0.76 -15.46 9.93
C TYR A 126 -0.53 -14.79 10.39
N GLU A 127 -0.86 -14.96 11.66
CA GLU A 127 -1.95 -14.23 12.30
C GLU A 127 -1.40 -12.95 12.95
N ILE A 128 -2.03 -11.82 12.66
CA ILE A 128 -1.64 -10.50 13.14
C ILE A 128 -2.83 -9.88 13.86
N TYR A 129 -2.63 -9.40 15.09
CA TYR A 129 -3.71 -8.81 15.87
C TYR A 129 -3.20 -7.80 16.92
N PRO A 130 -4.03 -6.80 17.30
CA PRO A 130 -3.76 -5.95 18.45
C PRO A 130 -3.74 -6.75 19.74
N SER A 131 -2.70 -6.57 20.56
CA SER A 131 -2.54 -7.25 21.85
C SER A 131 -3.72 -7.02 22.80
N ASN A 132 -4.36 -5.85 22.69
CA ASN A 132 -5.52 -5.44 23.48
C ASN A 132 -6.87 -5.83 22.86
N ASN A 133 -6.89 -6.35 21.62
CA ASN A 133 -8.10 -6.82 20.95
C ASN A 133 -7.82 -8.00 20.00
N PRO A 134 -7.58 -9.22 20.54
CA PRO A 134 -7.28 -10.40 19.73
C PRO A 134 -8.40 -10.81 18.77
N GLY A 135 -9.65 -10.43 19.06
CA GLY A 135 -10.79 -10.75 18.20
C GLY A 135 -10.81 -9.99 16.87
N SER A 136 -9.90 -9.04 16.66
CA SER A 136 -9.71 -8.31 15.40
C SER A 136 -8.47 -8.79 14.66
N SER A 137 -8.29 -10.11 14.53
CA SER A 137 -7.14 -10.69 13.84
C SER A 137 -7.27 -10.63 12.32
N MET A 138 -6.11 -10.56 11.67
CA MET A 138 -5.96 -10.67 10.22
C MET A 138 -4.99 -11.81 9.93
N LEU A 139 -5.25 -12.55 8.87
CA LEU A 139 -4.35 -13.57 8.35
C LEU A 139 -3.56 -12.97 7.19
N MET A 140 -2.25 -13.08 7.24
CA MET A 140 -1.34 -12.61 6.22
C MET A 140 -0.55 -13.79 5.67
N THR A 141 -0.62 -14.00 4.36
CA THR A 141 0.23 -14.97 3.66
C THR A 141 1.43 -14.24 3.09
N ILE A 142 2.64 -14.76 3.37
CA ILE A 142 3.90 -14.10 3.03
C ILE A 142 4.77 -15.03 2.18
N ASP A 143 5.27 -14.51 1.06
CA ASP A 143 6.34 -15.14 0.28
C ASP A 143 7.70 -14.75 0.87
N ASP A 144 8.25 -15.60 1.73
CA ASP A 144 9.52 -15.40 2.44
C ASP A 144 10.75 -15.59 1.54
N SER A 145 10.58 -16.05 0.30
CA SER A 145 11.65 -16.13 -0.69
C SER A 145 12.07 -14.76 -1.23
N LYS A 146 11.23 -13.73 -1.05
CA LYS A 146 11.50 -12.36 -1.49
C LYS A 146 12.13 -11.57 -0.34
N ASP A 147 13.30 -10.97 -0.57
CA ASP A 147 13.94 -10.10 0.43
C ASP A 147 13.27 -8.72 0.46
N ILE A 148 12.07 -8.66 1.04
CA ILE A 148 11.32 -7.43 1.29
C ILE A 148 11.14 -7.24 2.78
N ASN A 149 11.41 -6.03 3.26
CA ASN A 149 11.14 -5.60 4.63
C ASN A 149 9.65 -5.27 4.83
N SER A 150 8.81 -6.31 4.85
CA SER A 150 7.37 -6.17 5.09
C SER A 150 7.03 -5.57 6.45
N THR A 151 7.90 -5.73 7.44
CA THR A 151 7.73 -5.12 8.77
C THR A 151 7.70 -3.60 8.68
N ALA A 152 8.61 -3.00 7.92
CA ALA A 152 8.62 -1.54 7.73
C ALA A 152 7.35 -1.04 7.01
N ILE A 153 6.95 -1.73 5.95
CA ILE A 153 5.74 -1.37 5.18
C ILE A 153 4.49 -1.47 6.06
N PHE A 154 4.31 -2.61 6.72
CA PHE A 154 3.13 -2.86 7.53
C PHE A 154 3.09 -1.95 8.76
N GLN A 155 4.24 -1.70 9.40
CA GLN A 155 4.32 -0.73 10.50
C GLN A 155 3.85 0.63 10.09
N TYR A 156 4.34 1.11 8.95
CA TYR A 156 3.94 2.39 8.47
C TYR A 156 2.42 2.44 8.18
N ILE A 157 1.85 1.43 7.51
CA ILE A 157 0.40 1.40 7.24
C ILE A 157 -0.40 1.48 8.53
N VAL A 158 0.01 0.74 9.57
CA VAL A 158 -0.65 0.78 10.88
C VAL A 158 -0.52 2.14 11.54
N GLU A 159 0.68 2.73 11.57
CA GLU A 159 0.93 4.07 12.15
C GLU A 159 0.14 5.16 11.42
N MET A 160 0.08 5.05 10.10
CA MET A 160 -0.64 5.95 9.22
C MET A 160 -2.15 5.87 9.49
N VAL A 161 -2.72 4.67 9.57
CA VAL A 161 -4.12 4.49 9.97
C VAL A 161 -4.32 5.03 11.37
N ALA A 162 -3.47 4.67 12.33
CA ALA A 162 -3.55 5.12 13.73
C ALA A 162 -3.42 6.64 13.91
N GLY A 163 -2.92 7.37 12.91
CA GLY A 163 -2.63 8.80 12.97
C GLY A 163 -1.47 9.17 13.90
N LYS A 164 -0.68 8.18 14.33
CA LYS A 164 0.46 8.37 15.25
C LYS A 164 1.46 7.24 15.11
N LYS A 165 2.70 7.51 15.52
CA LYS A 165 3.72 6.47 15.64
C LYS A 165 3.33 5.48 16.73
N LEU A 166 3.63 4.20 16.51
CA LEU A 166 3.44 3.20 17.54
C LEU A 166 4.49 3.41 18.63
N ASN A 167 4.08 3.32 19.89
CA ASN A 167 4.99 3.42 21.04
C ASN A 167 6.03 2.29 21.06
N LYS A 168 5.75 1.19 20.36
CA LYS A 168 6.68 0.08 20.13
C LYS A 168 6.66 -0.25 18.64
N PRO A 169 7.82 -0.48 18.01
CA PRO A 169 7.86 -0.96 16.64
C PRO A 169 7.06 -2.27 16.55
N LEU A 170 6.47 -2.51 15.39
CA LEU A 170 5.87 -3.80 15.09
C LEU A 170 6.94 -4.87 15.32
N THR A 171 6.53 -5.95 15.98
CA THR A 171 7.42 -7.00 16.44
C THR A 171 8.37 -7.44 15.32
N LYS A 172 9.65 -7.69 15.66
CA LYS A 172 10.62 -8.38 14.77
C LYS A 172 10.10 -9.73 14.25
N ASP A 173 8.98 -10.18 14.80
CA ASP A 173 8.31 -11.44 14.55
C ASP A 173 7.50 -11.45 13.23
N LEU A 174 7.25 -10.29 12.58
CA LEU A 174 6.79 -10.32 11.19
C LEU A 174 7.98 -10.73 10.31
N PRO A 175 7.88 -11.84 9.55
CA PRO A 175 8.98 -12.27 8.71
C PRO A 175 9.22 -11.26 7.59
N LYS A 176 10.47 -11.24 7.11
CA LYS A 176 10.76 -10.69 5.79
C LYS A 176 10.02 -11.51 4.73
N GLY A 177 9.67 -10.86 3.64
CA GLY A 177 8.92 -11.50 2.57
C GLY A 177 7.98 -10.52 1.89
N LEU A 178 7.39 -10.92 0.78
CA LEU A 178 6.34 -10.16 0.11
C LEU A 178 4.97 -10.55 0.65
N ILE A 179 4.14 -9.58 1.01
CA ILE A 179 2.74 -9.83 1.39
C ILE A 179 1.96 -10.22 0.14
N ILE A 180 1.52 -11.47 0.03
CA ILE A 180 0.83 -11.97 -1.17
C ILE A 180 -0.66 -12.21 -0.94
N LYS A 181 -1.12 -12.27 0.30
CA LYS A 181 -2.56 -12.35 0.62
C LYS A 181 -2.84 -11.77 1.99
N VAL A 182 -3.97 -11.07 2.14
CA VAL A 182 -4.49 -10.66 3.44
C VAL A 182 -5.97 -11.01 3.53
N GLU A 183 -6.36 -11.61 4.65
CA GLU A 183 -7.73 -12.00 4.97
C GLU A 183 -8.13 -11.51 6.36
N GLN A 184 -9.40 -11.20 6.54
CA GLN A 184 -9.98 -10.88 7.85
C GLN A 184 -11.33 -11.56 7.99
N ASN A 185 -11.51 -12.30 9.08
CA ASN A 185 -12.74 -13.06 9.37
C ASN A 185 -13.19 -13.94 8.18
N GLY A 186 -12.24 -14.64 7.54
CA GLY A 186 -12.47 -15.49 6.37
C GLY A 186 -12.74 -14.74 5.05
N ASN A 187 -12.71 -13.41 5.06
CA ASN A 187 -12.87 -12.63 3.84
C ASN A 187 -11.53 -12.16 3.31
N GLN A 188 -11.29 -12.37 2.01
CA GLN A 188 -10.14 -11.81 1.32
C GLN A 188 -10.24 -10.28 1.27
N LEU A 189 -9.17 -9.61 1.71
CA LEU A 189 -8.97 -8.17 1.56
C LEU A 189 -8.11 -7.87 0.32
N LEU A 190 -7.07 -8.68 0.10
CA LEU A 190 -6.22 -8.62 -1.09
C LEU A 190 -5.60 -10.00 -1.38
N SER A 191 -5.35 -10.32 -2.66
CA SER A 191 -4.54 -11.47 -3.05
C SER A 191 -3.72 -11.15 -4.30
N ALA A 192 -2.45 -11.55 -4.30
CA ALA A 192 -1.57 -11.45 -5.45
C ALA A 192 -2.03 -12.44 -6.52
N ILE A 193 -2.06 -11.97 -7.76
CA ILE A 193 -2.34 -12.78 -8.95
C ILE A 193 -1.15 -12.86 -9.91
N ARG A 194 -0.19 -11.94 -9.77
CA ARG A 194 1.07 -11.96 -10.52
C ARG A 194 2.16 -11.22 -9.75
N ILE A 195 3.36 -11.79 -9.75
CA ILE A 195 4.59 -11.12 -9.30
C ILE A 195 5.53 -10.98 -10.50
N ASN A 196 5.98 -9.76 -10.77
CA ASN A 196 7.07 -9.47 -11.69
C ASN A 196 8.31 -9.05 -10.88
N GLU A 197 9.43 -9.72 -11.13
CA GLU A 197 10.72 -9.46 -10.48
C GLU A 197 11.59 -8.47 -11.27
N GLU A 198 11.11 -8.00 -12.42
CA GLU A 198 11.78 -6.95 -13.16
C GLU A 198 11.77 -5.64 -12.38
N LYS A 199 12.96 -5.07 -12.24
CA LYS A 199 13.13 -3.77 -11.60
C LYS A 199 12.33 -2.73 -12.35
N LYS A 200 11.58 -1.93 -11.60
CA LYS A 200 10.85 -0.78 -12.13
C LYS A 200 11.51 0.49 -11.64
N THR A 201 11.71 1.47 -12.51
CA THR A 201 12.21 2.79 -12.11
C THR A 201 11.17 3.84 -12.48
N ILE A 202 10.90 4.76 -11.56
CA ILE A 202 10.06 5.93 -11.79
C ILE A 202 10.92 7.18 -11.63
N HIS A 203 10.88 8.02 -12.66
CA HIS A 203 11.53 9.33 -12.66
C HIS A 203 10.46 10.39 -12.41
N TYR A 204 10.71 11.23 -11.41
CA TYR A 204 9.99 12.48 -11.23
C TYR A 204 11.03 13.58 -11.32
N ASP A 205 10.89 14.42 -12.33
CA ASP A 205 11.70 15.62 -12.45
C ASP A 205 10.94 16.76 -11.78
N TYR A 206 11.39 17.13 -10.58
CA TYR A 206 10.92 18.35 -9.92
C TYR A 206 11.48 19.56 -10.66
N TYR A 207 10.70 20.12 -11.58
CA TYR A 207 10.88 21.54 -11.91
C TYR A 207 10.37 22.35 -10.71
N LEU A 208 11.24 22.55 -9.72
CA LEU A 208 11.11 23.65 -8.79
C LEU A 208 11.25 24.91 -9.63
N GLY A 209 10.12 25.53 -9.99
CA GLY A 209 10.14 26.87 -10.54
C GLY A 209 10.90 27.75 -9.57
N GLU A 210 12.11 28.17 -9.97
CA GLU A 210 12.77 29.29 -9.32
C GLU A 210 11.77 30.46 -9.37
N LYS A 211 11.45 31.00 -8.19
CA LYS A 211 10.59 32.17 -8.07
C LYS A 211 11.11 33.27 -9.01
N LEU A 212 10.30 33.65 -10.00
CA LEU A 212 10.43 34.93 -10.70
C LEU A 212 10.08 36.07 -9.76
#